data_AF-A0A9P7ABF4-F1
#
_entry.id   AF-A0A9P7ABF4-F1
#
_cell.length_a   1.000
_cell.length_b   1.000
_cell.length_c   1.000
_cell.angle_alpha   90.00
_cell.angle_beta   90.00
_cell.angle_gamma   90.00
#
_symmetry.space_group_name_H-M   'P 1'
#
loop_
_entity.id
_entity.type
_entity.pdbx_description
1 polymer ?
#
loop_
_entity_poly.entity_id
_entity_poly.type
_entity_poly.pdbx_seq_one_letter_code
_entity_poly.pdbx_strand_id
1 'polypeptide(L)'
;QKKVVLNWVKEFGMRSLPSLGTMKKYQSYLQDLIGDSTKKVMSHSGNMFYINSVARAIAKDYANPLTCLAMQDYPEDDGKRMSQVFNGSKMLFDLPSLPAVQVDRTMYFMDELLQESLGGYFIPKLFFLAAADIPTNTTESCKQSDKGHLCNVYWCSNVYQARFIVSDNEEIIPMSMFVRSFGDIVGSHVCLVLLSLVTIRLKHVIASSVRYVSLSPNPLREKSKGQMVYTVPSIIMDDVSGNILRQWNKRHDIYMSNANLPQEMLEKEFFVQFVSSSPHAPPMELM
;
A
#
# COMPACT_ATOMS: atom_id res chain seq x y z
N GLN A 1 17.64 34.36 16.35
CA GLN A 1 17.60 33.50 17.56
C GLN A 1 18.90 32.72 17.81
N LYS A 2 19.33 31.76 16.96
CA LYS A 2 20.55 30.93 17.21
C LYS A 2 21.84 31.73 17.53
N LYS A 3 22.08 32.85 16.85
CA LYS A 3 23.23 33.74 17.10
C LYS A 3 23.21 34.40 18.48
N VAL A 4 22.02 34.74 18.97
CA VAL A 4 21.82 35.40 20.27
C VAL A 4 22.13 34.44 21.41
N VAL A 5 21.67 33.19 21.29
CA VAL A 5 21.97 32.13 22.27
C VAL A 5 23.48 31.87 22.33
N LEU A 6 24.15 31.74 21.18
CA LEU A 6 25.60 31.56 21.16
C LEU A 6 26.37 32.74 21.76
N ASN A 7 25.92 33.98 21.53
CA ASN A 7 26.52 35.16 22.13
C ASN A 7 26.30 35.20 23.65
N TRP A 8 25.10 34.87 24.12
CA TRP A 8 24.80 34.80 25.55
C TRP A 8 25.71 33.77 26.27
N VAL A 9 25.89 32.58 25.70
CA VAL A 9 26.79 31.56 26.29
C VAL A 9 28.27 31.98 26.27
N LYS A 10 28.68 32.82 25.31
CA LYS A 10 30.03 33.43 25.31
C LYS A 10 30.22 34.39 26.47
N GLU A 11 29.21 35.17 26.83
CA GLU A 11 29.26 36.09 27.98
C GLU A 11 29.47 35.35 29.31
N PHE A 12 29.02 34.09 29.42
CA PHE A 12 29.27 33.22 30.58
C PHE A 12 30.69 32.60 30.62
N GLY A 13 31.59 33.00 29.72
CA GLY A 13 33.00 32.58 29.75
C GLY A 13 33.30 31.23 29.12
N MET A 14 32.34 30.60 28.43
CA MET A 14 32.59 29.37 27.67
C MET A 14 33.46 29.66 26.44
N ARG A 15 34.67 29.09 26.40
CA ARG A 15 35.66 29.36 25.33
C ARG A 15 35.51 28.45 24.10
N SER A 16 34.85 27.30 24.23
CA SER A 16 34.80 26.25 23.20
C SER A 16 33.39 26.07 22.60
N LEU A 17 32.82 27.16 22.06
CA LEU A 17 31.52 27.11 21.39
C LEU A 17 31.67 26.91 19.88
N PRO A 18 30.86 26.04 19.26
CA PRO A 18 30.84 25.90 17.81
C PRO A 18 30.40 27.20 17.15
N SER A 19 31.03 27.54 16.03
CA SER A 19 30.60 28.69 15.23
C SER A 19 29.21 28.44 14.64
N LEU A 20 28.49 29.51 14.31
CA LEU A 20 27.19 29.40 13.65
C LEU A 20 27.30 28.68 12.29
N GLY A 21 28.43 28.84 11.59
CA GLY A 21 28.75 28.10 10.38
C GLY A 21 28.94 26.60 10.65
N THR A 22 29.64 26.25 11.73
CA THR A 22 29.82 24.86 12.16
C THR A 22 28.49 24.21 12.51
N MET A 23 27.62 24.90 13.26
CA MET A 23 26.27 24.38 13.57
C MET A 23 25.43 24.19 12.30
N LYS A 24 25.49 25.11 11.33
CA LYS A 24 24.79 24.96 10.05
C LYS A 24 25.30 23.74 9.26
N LYS A 25 26.62 23.56 9.17
CA LYS A 25 27.23 22.40 8.51
C LYS A 25 26.82 21.09 9.18
N TYR A 26 26.86 21.03 10.51
CA TYR A 26 26.40 19.86 11.25
C TYR A 26 24.90 19.62 11.07
N GLN A 27 24.09 20.68 11.05
CA GLN A 27 22.65 20.54 10.80
C GLN A 27 22.38 19.97 9.41
N SER A 28 23.07 20.47 8.37
CA SER A 28 22.97 19.91 7.02
C SER A 28 23.45 18.47 6.95
N TYR A 29 24.58 18.15 7.58
CA TYR A 29 25.07 16.77 7.68
C TYR A 29 24.05 15.83 8.35
N LEU A 30 23.42 16.24 9.45
CA LEU A 30 22.38 15.46 10.11
C LEU A 30 21.11 15.33 9.25
N GLN A 31 20.73 16.38 8.53
CA GLN A 31 19.62 16.35 7.57
C GLN A 31 19.89 15.40 6.40
N ASP A 32 21.14 15.33 5.92
CA ASP A 32 21.54 14.39 4.88
C ASP A 32 21.58 12.95 5.40
N LEU A 33 22.07 12.76 6.64
CA LEU A 33 22.23 11.45 7.26
C LEU A 33 20.89 10.83 7.69
N ILE A 34 20.06 11.58 8.42
CA ILE A 34 18.78 11.11 9.00
C ILE A 34 17.62 11.37 8.03
N GLY A 35 17.78 12.35 7.14
CA GLY A 35 16.74 12.85 6.26
C GLY A 35 16.01 14.06 6.84
N ASP A 36 15.81 15.10 6.03
CA ASP A 36 14.84 16.15 6.33
C ASP A 36 13.43 15.67 5.95
N SER A 37 12.57 15.44 6.93
CA SER A 37 11.18 15.06 6.66
C SER A 37 10.35 16.26 6.23
N THR A 38 10.70 17.47 6.66
CA THR A 38 9.81 18.62 6.65
C THR A 38 10.11 19.56 5.49
N LYS A 39 9.18 19.65 4.55
CA LYS A 39 9.28 20.55 3.39
C LYS A 39 8.39 21.77 3.59
N LYS A 40 8.94 22.95 3.33
CA LYS A 40 8.15 24.18 3.26
C LYS A 40 7.38 24.20 1.94
N VAL A 41 6.08 24.42 2.01
CA VAL A 41 5.18 24.49 0.84
C VAL A 41 4.46 25.84 0.85
N MET A 42 4.30 26.40 -0.34
CA MET A 42 3.42 27.54 -0.59
C MET A 42 2.21 27.01 -1.35
N SER A 43 1.01 27.17 -0.81
CA SER A 43 -0.21 26.81 -1.53
C SER A 43 -0.47 27.77 -2.69
N HIS A 44 -1.33 27.38 -3.62
CA HIS A 44 -1.79 28.26 -4.70
C HIS A 44 -2.45 29.54 -4.17
N SER A 45 -3.07 29.47 -2.98
CA SER A 45 -3.69 30.59 -2.28
C SER A 45 -2.67 31.50 -1.56
N GLY A 46 -1.37 31.20 -1.64
CA GLY A 46 -0.29 31.95 -1.00
C GLY A 46 -0.04 31.60 0.47
N ASN A 47 -0.73 30.58 1.01
CA ASN A 47 -0.53 30.14 2.38
C ASN A 47 0.80 29.37 2.50
N MET A 48 1.59 29.69 3.52
CA MET A 48 2.83 28.98 3.82
C MET A 48 2.59 27.96 4.92
N PHE A 49 2.95 26.70 4.68
CA PHE A 49 2.94 25.65 5.69
C PHE A 49 4.10 24.67 5.49
N TYR A 50 4.23 23.71 6.39
CA TYR A 50 5.31 22.73 6.41
C TYR A 50 4.71 21.33 6.44
N ILE A 51 5.16 20.47 5.52
CA ILE A 51 4.65 19.11 5.38
C ILE A 51 5.75 18.08 5.57
N ASN A 52 5.47 17.04 6.35
CA ASN A 52 6.30 15.86 6.48
C ASN A 52 5.97 14.83 5.40
N SER A 53 6.98 14.11 4.93
CA SER A 53 6.78 13.07 3.91
C SER A 53 6.08 11.82 4.48
N VAL A 54 4.82 11.62 4.07
CA VAL A 54 4.04 10.40 4.36
C VAL A 54 4.76 9.14 3.86
N ALA A 55 5.31 9.18 2.64
CA ALA A 55 6.07 8.07 2.08
C ALA A 55 7.28 7.67 2.95
N ARG A 56 8.00 8.64 3.54
CA ARG A 56 9.10 8.35 4.47
C ARG A 56 8.59 7.81 5.81
N ALA A 57 7.43 8.25 6.29
CA ALA A 57 6.82 7.72 7.49
C ALA A 57 6.47 6.23 7.31
N ILE A 58 5.75 5.90 6.24
CA ILE A 58 5.44 4.51 5.87
C ILE A 58 6.72 3.68 5.71
N ALA A 59 7.74 4.22 5.01
CA ALA A 59 9.01 3.52 4.84
C ALA A 59 9.70 3.22 6.18
N LYS A 60 9.58 4.09 7.19
CA LYS A 60 10.09 3.82 8.55
C LYS A 60 9.31 2.70 9.24
N ASP A 61 7.99 2.66 9.04
CA ASP A 61 7.17 1.59 9.62
C ASP A 61 7.49 0.22 8.99
N TYR A 62 7.79 0.16 7.68
CA TYR A 62 8.27 -1.08 7.05
C TYR A 62 9.74 -1.41 7.39
N ALA A 63 10.59 -0.39 7.62
CA ALA A 63 11.98 -0.62 7.99
C ALA A 63 12.16 -1.07 9.44
N ASN A 64 11.19 -0.79 10.32
CA ASN A 64 11.22 -1.21 11.71
C ASN A 64 10.67 -2.64 11.85
N PRO A 65 11.48 -3.62 12.33
CA PRO A 65 11.05 -5.01 12.44
C PRO A 65 9.81 -5.23 13.32
N LEU A 66 9.66 -4.46 14.40
CA LEU A 66 8.53 -4.62 15.32
C LEU A 66 7.21 -4.24 14.67
N THR A 67 7.24 -3.22 13.81
CA THR A 67 6.05 -2.67 13.16
C THR A 67 5.76 -3.46 11.91
N CYS A 68 6.77 -3.74 11.10
CA CYS A 68 6.63 -4.55 9.89
C CYS A 68 6.09 -5.96 10.19
N LEU A 69 6.55 -6.62 11.26
CA LEU A 69 6.05 -7.95 11.64
C LEU A 69 4.63 -7.94 12.19
N ALA A 70 4.15 -6.81 12.69
CA ALA A 70 2.80 -6.67 13.20
C ALA A 70 1.81 -6.23 12.12
N MET A 71 2.29 -5.76 10.96
CA MET A 71 1.43 -5.30 9.88
C MET A 71 0.71 -6.45 9.19
N GLN A 72 -0.52 -6.17 8.80
CA GLN A 72 -1.35 -7.03 7.99
C GLN A 72 -1.59 -6.34 6.64
N ASP A 73 -0.82 -6.75 5.62
CA ASP A 73 -0.88 -6.12 4.29
C ASP A 73 -2.14 -6.48 3.51
N TYR A 74 -2.71 -7.66 3.77
CA TYR A 74 -3.90 -8.16 3.09
C TYR A 74 -5.17 -7.81 3.87
N PRO A 75 -6.25 -7.39 3.21
CA PRO A 75 -7.55 -7.31 3.85
C PRO A 75 -8.01 -8.70 4.30
N GLU A 76 -8.81 -8.75 5.36
CA GLU A 76 -9.16 -9.99 6.03
C GLU A 76 -10.68 -10.20 6.18
N ASP A 77 -11.13 -11.27 5.56
CA ASP A 77 -12.37 -12.06 5.68
C ASP A 77 -12.68 -12.62 7.07
N ASP A 78 -13.02 -11.83 8.10
CA ASP A 78 -13.40 -12.35 9.44
C ASP A 78 -14.93 -12.49 9.65
N GLY A 79 -15.67 -12.61 8.55
CA GLY A 79 -17.11 -12.78 8.53
C GLY A 79 -17.87 -11.55 9.03
N LYS A 80 -18.55 -11.67 10.18
CA LYS A 80 -19.35 -10.58 10.76
C LYS A 80 -18.62 -9.75 11.81
N ARG A 81 -17.35 -10.08 12.10
CA ARG A 81 -16.58 -9.40 13.14
C ARG A 81 -15.67 -8.37 12.51
N MET A 82 -15.59 -7.19 13.13
CA MET A 82 -14.64 -6.15 12.76
C MET A 82 -13.90 -5.73 14.02
N SER A 83 -12.77 -6.38 14.27
CA SER A 83 -11.89 -6.08 15.41
C SER A 83 -10.70 -5.22 15.02
N GLN A 84 -10.25 -5.35 13.78
CA GLN A 84 -9.12 -4.61 13.23
C GLN A 84 -9.53 -3.82 12.00
N VAL A 85 -8.74 -2.81 11.63
CA VAL A 85 -9.03 -1.96 10.47
C VAL A 85 -9.08 -2.80 9.18
N PHE A 86 -8.16 -3.73 9.01
CA PHE A 86 -8.09 -4.64 7.87
C PHE A 86 -9.21 -5.70 7.81
N ASN A 87 -10.04 -5.84 8.86
CA ASN A 87 -11.29 -6.63 8.81
C ASN A 87 -12.48 -5.86 8.21
N GLY A 88 -12.34 -4.56 8.00
CA GLY A 88 -13.44 -3.75 7.51
C GLY A 88 -13.87 -4.16 6.11
N SER A 89 -15.18 -4.29 5.88
CA SER A 89 -15.73 -4.57 4.54
C SER A 89 -15.26 -3.55 3.50
N LYS A 90 -15.04 -2.30 3.93
CA LYS A 90 -14.46 -1.23 3.11
C LYS A 90 -13.06 -1.59 2.55
N MET A 91 -12.25 -2.30 3.33
CA MET A 91 -10.92 -2.76 2.92
C MET A 91 -10.98 -3.87 1.86
N LEU A 92 -12.03 -4.70 1.90
CA LEU A 92 -12.24 -5.80 0.97
C LEU A 92 -12.87 -5.34 -0.35
N PHE A 93 -13.85 -4.43 -0.29
CA PHE A 93 -14.70 -4.09 -1.45
C PHE A 93 -14.47 -2.69 -2.03
N ASP A 94 -14.13 -1.70 -1.21
CA ASP A 94 -14.13 -0.28 -1.64
C ASP A 94 -12.73 0.26 -1.93
N LEU A 95 -11.69 -0.36 -1.37
CA LEU A 95 -10.31 0.07 -1.54
C LEU A 95 -9.60 -0.75 -2.62
N PRO A 96 -8.63 -0.14 -3.34
CA PRO A 96 -7.80 -0.88 -4.28
C PRO A 96 -7.04 -1.97 -3.53
N SER A 97 -7.13 -3.21 -4.02
CA SER A 97 -6.39 -4.34 -3.45
C SER A 97 -4.88 -4.16 -3.58
N LEU A 98 -4.13 -5.06 -2.94
CA LEU A 98 -2.71 -5.25 -3.19
C LEU A 98 -2.47 -5.48 -4.69
N PRO A 99 -1.59 -4.72 -5.36
CA PRO A 99 -1.42 -4.85 -6.81
C PRO A 99 -0.68 -6.11 -7.22
N ALA A 100 0.06 -6.73 -6.29
CA ALA A 100 0.82 -7.94 -6.51
C ALA A 100 0.81 -8.84 -5.26
N VAL A 101 1.04 -10.13 -5.48
CA VAL A 101 1.32 -11.15 -4.46
C VAL A 101 2.57 -11.93 -4.84
N GLN A 102 3.35 -12.33 -3.83
CA GLN A 102 4.50 -13.20 -4.02
C GLN A 102 4.20 -14.59 -3.46
N VAL A 103 4.16 -15.59 -4.34
CA VAL A 103 3.99 -17.01 -4.00
C VAL A 103 5.22 -17.76 -4.51
N ASP A 104 5.90 -18.52 -3.65
CA ASP A 104 7.09 -19.31 -3.99
C ASP A 104 8.17 -18.54 -4.78
N ARG A 105 8.40 -17.27 -4.41
CA ARG A 105 9.35 -16.32 -5.05
C ARG A 105 8.94 -15.81 -6.43
N THR A 106 7.77 -16.20 -6.93
CA THR A 106 7.18 -15.66 -8.15
C THR A 106 6.17 -14.58 -7.80
N MET A 107 6.23 -13.45 -8.52
CA MET A 107 5.28 -12.35 -8.34
C MET A 107 4.16 -12.41 -9.36
N TYR A 108 2.94 -12.39 -8.84
CA TYR A 108 1.70 -12.39 -9.59
C TYR A 108 1.04 -11.03 -9.41
N PHE A 109 0.63 -10.39 -10.49
CA PHE A 109 0.01 -9.06 -10.46
C PHE A 109 -1.48 -9.17 -10.72
N MET A 110 -2.23 -8.23 -10.15
CA MET A 110 -3.64 -8.03 -10.47
C MET A 110 -3.83 -7.68 -11.94
N ASP A 111 -5.01 -8.03 -12.46
CA ASP A 111 -5.43 -7.76 -13.84
C ASP A 111 -4.54 -8.38 -14.94
N GLU A 112 -3.65 -9.31 -14.57
CA GLU A 112 -2.84 -10.07 -15.52
C GLU A 112 -3.40 -11.47 -15.74
N LEU A 113 -3.18 -12.01 -16.94
CA LEU A 113 -3.51 -13.41 -17.20
C LEU A 113 -2.52 -14.32 -16.46
N LEU A 114 -3.06 -15.18 -15.59
CA LEU A 114 -2.33 -16.17 -14.82
C LEU A 114 -2.78 -17.58 -15.20
N GLN A 115 -1.95 -18.58 -14.86
CA GLN A 115 -2.30 -19.99 -15.00
C GLN A 115 -2.23 -20.71 -13.65
N GLU A 116 -3.25 -21.53 -13.41
CA GLU A 116 -3.38 -22.40 -12.26
C GLU A 116 -2.67 -23.75 -12.47
N SER A 117 -2.46 -24.49 -11.37
CA SER A 117 -1.93 -25.85 -11.33
C SER A 117 -2.67 -26.88 -12.19
N LEU A 118 -3.99 -26.77 -12.35
CA LEU A 118 -4.78 -27.65 -13.23
C LEU A 118 -4.70 -27.23 -14.71
N GLY A 119 -3.96 -26.18 -15.02
CA GLY A 119 -3.78 -25.65 -16.38
C GLY A 119 -4.86 -24.64 -16.80
N GLY A 120 -5.85 -24.37 -15.96
CA GLY A 120 -6.83 -23.31 -16.17
C GLY A 120 -6.21 -21.92 -16.16
N TYR A 121 -6.78 -21.01 -16.94
CA TYR A 121 -6.33 -19.62 -16.99
C TYR A 121 -7.33 -18.73 -16.25
N PHE A 122 -6.85 -17.69 -15.59
CA PHE A 122 -7.71 -16.77 -14.86
C PHE A 122 -7.08 -15.38 -14.76
N ILE A 123 -7.88 -14.39 -14.35
CA ILE A 123 -7.43 -13.04 -14.05
C ILE A 123 -7.75 -12.73 -12.57
N PRO A 124 -6.75 -12.42 -11.74
CA PRO A 124 -6.96 -12.07 -10.34
C PRO A 124 -7.49 -10.64 -10.18
N LYS A 125 -8.47 -10.49 -9.29
CA LYS A 125 -9.19 -9.23 -9.04
C LYS A 125 -9.00 -8.69 -7.62
N LEU A 126 -8.84 -9.56 -6.62
CA LEU A 126 -8.69 -9.17 -5.22
C LEU A 126 -7.88 -10.25 -4.48
N PHE A 127 -6.81 -9.85 -3.79
CA PHE A 127 -6.10 -10.70 -2.84
C PHE A 127 -6.57 -10.39 -1.42
N PHE A 128 -6.91 -11.42 -0.64
CA PHE A 128 -7.39 -11.28 0.74
C PHE A 128 -7.09 -12.55 1.57
N LEU A 129 -7.19 -12.42 2.88
CA LEU A 129 -7.16 -13.55 3.82
C LEU A 129 -8.58 -13.90 4.26
N ALA A 130 -8.88 -15.19 4.46
CA ALA A 130 -10.10 -15.59 5.15
C ALA A 130 -9.87 -16.87 5.95
N ALA A 131 -10.75 -17.16 6.92
CA ALA A 131 -10.75 -18.44 7.60
C ALA A 131 -10.89 -19.56 6.55
N ALA A 132 -9.97 -20.52 6.54
CA ALA A 132 -9.98 -21.61 5.59
C ALA A 132 -11.08 -22.63 5.98
N ASP A 133 -12.34 -22.35 5.65
CA ASP A 133 -13.37 -23.38 5.55
C ASP A 133 -13.23 -24.12 4.20
N ILE A 134 -12.03 -24.64 3.91
CA ILE A 134 -11.86 -25.66 2.88
C ILE A 134 -12.22 -26.98 3.59
N PRO A 135 -13.17 -27.79 3.08
CA PRO A 135 -13.52 -29.07 3.71
C PRO A 135 -12.35 -30.04 3.57
N THR A 136 -11.40 -29.95 4.50
CA THR A 136 -10.33 -30.92 4.67
C THR A 136 -10.68 -31.74 5.90
N ASN A 137 -11.04 -33.00 5.64
CA ASN A 137 -11.46 -33.98 6.64
C ASN A 137 -10.31 -34.41 7.54
N THR A 138 -9.80 -33.52 8.40
CA THR A 138 -8.82 -33.91 9.42
C THR A 138 -9.01 -33.05 10.66
N THR A 139 -9.64 -33.67 11.65
CA THR A 139 -9.79 -33.16 13.03
C THR A 139 -8.46 -33.24 13.75
N GLU A 140 -7.70 -32.14 13.81
CA GLU A 140 -6.77 -31.89 14.91
C GLU A 140 -6.76 -30.40 15.28
N SER A 141 -6.87 -30.15 16.58
CA SER A 141 -7.03 -28.83 17.16
C SER A 141 -5.73 -28.03 17.15
N CYS A 142 -5.70 -26.87 16.49
CA CYS A 142 -4.74 -25.81 16.76
C CYS A 142 -5.47 -24.49 17.01
N LYS A 143 -5.15 -23.87 18.15
CA LYS A 143 -5.62 -22.53 18.55
C LYS A 143 -4.82 -21.46 17.81
N GLN A 144 -5.18 -21.25 16.56
CA GLN A 144 -5.01 -20.07 15.72
C GLN A 144 -5.71 -20.51 14.43
N SER A 145 -6.78 -19.84 14.01
CA SER A 145 -7.39 -20.19 12.72
C SER A 145 -6.34 -19.88 11.65
N ASP A 146 -5.76 -20.91 11.05
CA ASP A 146 -4.85 -20.76 9.93
C ASP A 146 -5.67 -20.13 8.78
N LYS A 147 -5.51 -18.82 8.60
CA LYS A 147 -6.19 -18.07 7.54
C LYS A 147 -5.53 -18.40 6.22
N GLY A 148 -6.35 -18.78 5.24
CA GLY A 148 -5.91 -19.06 3.89
C GLY A 148 -5.64 -17.77 3.13
N HIS A 149 -4.57 -17.76 2.34
CA HIS A 149 -4.33 -16.73 1.33
C HIS A 149 -5.21 -17.04 0.12
N LEU A 150 -6.25 -16.22 -0.09
CA LEU A 150 -7.26 -16.41 -1.13
C LEU A 150 -7.24 -15.29 -2.16
N CYS A 151 -7.73 -15.60 -3.35
CA CYS A 151 -7.89 -14.64 -4.42
C CYS A 151 -9.25 -14.79 -5.10
N ASN A 152 -9.93 -13.67 -5.32
CA ASN A 152 -11.09 -13.62 -6.19
C ASN A 152 -10.63 -13.48 -7.65
N VAL A 153 -11.12 -14.35 -8.53
CA VAL A 153 -10.66 -14.51 -9.89
C VAL A 153 -11.80 -14.58 -10.90
N TYR A 154 -11.51 -14.17 -12.13
CA TYR A 154 -12.33 -14.48 -13.31
C TYR A 154 -11.68 -15.58 -14.14
N TRP A 155 -12.40 -16.68 -14.36
CA TRP A 155 -11.93 -17.75 -15.21
C TRP A 155 -11.85 -17.37 -16.68
N CYS A 156 -10.84 -17.88 -17.37
CA CYS A 156 -10.57 -17.64 -18.78
C CYS A 156 -10.51 -18.95 -19.55
N SER A 157 -11.42 -19.11 -20.52
CA SER A 157 -11.43 -20.26 -21.43
C SER A 157 -10.61 -19.95 -22.69
N ASN A 158 -9.63 -20.79 -23.00
CA ASN A 158 -8.88 -20.69 -24.25
C ASN A 158 -9.69 -21.35 -25.37
N VAL A 159 -10.05 -20.59 -26.39
CA VAL A 159 -10.91 -21.09 -27.49
C VAL A 159 -10.07 -21.52 -28.69
N TYR A 160 -9.15 -20.68 -29.16
CA TYR A 160 -8.27 -20.96 -30.30
C TYR A 160 -7.17 -19.90 -30.44
N GLN A 161 -5.94 -20.28 -30.83
CA GLN A 161 -4.82 -19.36 -31.10
C GLN A 161 -4.59 -18.31 -29.98
N ALA A 162 -4.59 -18.77 -28.72
CA ALA A 162 -4.46 -17.94 -27.50
C ALA A 162 -5.43 -16.76 -27.42
N ARG A 163 -6.65 -16.96 -27.93
CA ARG A 163 -7.78 -16.12 -27.57
C ARG A 163 -8.44 -16.69 -26.33
N PHE A 164 -8.45 -15.88 -25.28
CA PHE A 164 -9.16 -16.17 -24.04
C PHE A 164 -10.54 -15.54 -24.10
N ILE A 165 -11.52 -16.18 -23.47
CA ILE A 165 -12.82 -15.59 -23.15
C ILE A 165 -12.91 -15.55 -21.63
N VAL A 166 -13.12 -14.36 -21.08
CA VAL A 166 -13.26 -14.14 -19.64
C VAL A 166 -14.71 -14.41 -19.23
N SER A 167 -14.91 -15.24 -18.22
CA SER A 167 -16.20 -15.51 -17.58
C SER A 167 -16.63 -14.32 -16.72
N ASP A 168 -17.94 -14.08 -16.62
CA ASP A 168 -18.49 -13.06 -15.71
C ASP A 168 -18.63 -13.56 -14.27
N ASN A 169 -18.45 -14.87 -14.04
CA ASN A 169 -18.54 -15.46 -12.71
C ASN A 169 -17.22 -15.26 -11.96
N GLU A 170 -17.35 -14.70 -10.76
CA GLU A 170 -16.27 -14.57 -9.78
C GLU A 170 -16.17 -15.85 -8.95
N GLU A 171 -14.97 -16.40 -8.84
CA GLU A 171 -14.69 -17.55 -7.99
C GLU A 171 -13.51 -17.24 -7.08
N ILE A 172 -13.50 -17.88 -5.91
CA ILE A 172 -12.41 -17.73 -4.93
C ILE A 172 -11.52 -18.95 -5.05
N ILE A 173 -10.24 -18.73 -5.32
CA ILE A 173 -9.22 -19.79 -5.35
C ILE A 173 -8.10 -19.49 -4.36
N PRO A 174 -7.47 -20.51 -3.76
CA PRO A 174 -6.29 -20.31 -2.93
C PRO A 174 -5.08 -19.92 -3.79
N MET A 175 -4.28 -18.98 -3.29
CA MET A 175 -3.09 -18.49 -4.00
C MET A 175 -2.03 -19.58 -4.21
N SER A 176 -2.06 -20.66 -3.42
CA SER A 176 -1.21 -21.85 -3.59
C SER A 176 -1.46 -22.59 -4.92
N MET A 177 -2.57 -22.32 -5.60
CA MET A 177 -2.85 -22.92 -6.92
C MET A 177 -2.18 -22.16 -8.06
N PHE A 178 -1.55 -21.01 -7.80
CA PHE A 178 -0.90 -20.19 -8.81
C PHE A 178 0.37 -20.87 -9.29
N VAL A 179 0.55 -20.99 -10.61
CA VAL A 179 1.72 -21.66 -11.19
C VAL A 179 2.48 -20.75 -12.15
N ARG A 180 1.81 -20.21 -13.18
CA ARG A 180 2.51 -19.38 -14.19
C ARG A 180 2.09 -17.92 -14.12
N SER A 181 3.08 -17.04 -14.06
CA SER A 181 2.87 -15.60 -14.21
C SER A 181 2.66 -15.24 -15.68
N PHE A 182 2.18 -14.02 -15.95
CA PHE A 182 2.03 -13.51 -17.31
C PHE A 182 3.34 -13.61 -18.12
N GLY A 183 4.47 -13.29 -17.48
CA GLY A 183 5.80 -13.39 -18.12
C GLY A 183 6.15 -14.82 -18.53
N ASP A 184 5.82 -15.81 -17.71
CA ASP A 184 6.08 -17.23 -18.00
C ASP A 184 5.21 -17.75 -19.14
N ILE A 185 3.96 -17.28 -19.20
CA ILE A 185 3.02 -17.63 -20.27
C ILE A 185 3.52 -17.07 -21.61
N VAL A 186 3.92 -15.80 -21.64
CA VAL A 186 4.44 -15.14 -22.85
C VAL A 186 5.81 -15.69 -23.26
N GLY A 187 6.68 -16.01 -22.29
CA GLY A 187 8.03 -16.53 -22.55
C GLY A 187 8.07 -17.99 -23.01
N SER A 188 7.00 -18.75 -22.80
CA SER A 188 6.93 -20.15 -23.27
C SER A 188 6.89 -20.23 -24.81
N HIS A 189 7.62 -21.16 -25.42
CA HIS A 189 7.73 -21.35 -26.88
C HIS A 189 6.39 -21.52 -27.62
N VAL A 190 5.30 -21.78 -26.91
CA VAL A 190 3.92 -21.82 -27.45
C VAL A 190 3.44 -20.42 -27.87
N CYS A 191 4.03 -19.35 -27.33
CA CYS A 191 3.67 -17.95 -27.61
C CYS A 191 4.47 -17.29 -28.75
N LEU A 192 5.55 -17.91 -29.24
CA LEU A 192 6.35 -17.33 -30.33
C LEU A 192 5.62 -17.33 -31.69
N VAL A 193 4.60 -18.18 -31.87
CA VAL A 193 3.69 -18.10 -33.04
C VAL A 193 2.65 -16.99 -32.89
N LEU A 194 2.46 -16.48 -31.66
CA LEU A 194 1.42 -15.51 -31.30
C LEU A 194 1.90 -14.05 -31.34
N LEU A 195 3.21 -13.82 -31.29
CA LEU A 195 3.83 -12.48 -31.24
C LEU A 195 3.63 -11.62 -32.50
N SER A 196 3.24 -12.20 -33.64
CA SER A 196 2.89 -11.42 -34.85
C SER A 196 1.46 -10.87 -34.82
N LEU A 197 0.62 -11.27 -33.85
CA LEU A 197 -0.81 -10.96 -33.77
C LEU A 197 -1.30 -10.72 -32.32
N VAL A 198 -0.47 -10.19 -31.42
CA VAL A 198 -0.93 -9.84 -30.05
C VAL A 198 -1.71 -8.51 -30.07
N THR A 199 -2.88 -8.55 -30.71
CA THR A 199 -4.06 -7.90 -30.15
C THR A 199 -4.98 -9.04 -29.74
N ILE A 200 -5.00 -9.36 -28.45
CA ILE A 200 -5.90 -10.38 -27.87
C ILE A 200 -7.31 -9.78 -27.89
N ARG A 201 -7.93 -9.69 -29.08
CA ARG A 201 -9.29 -9.17 -29.23
C ARG A 201 -10.29 -10.21 -28.72
N LEU A 202 -10.81 -9.97 -27.53
CA LEU A 202 -12.03 -10.61 -27.00
C LEU A 202 -13.20 -10.33 -27.94
N LYS A 203 -13.80 -11.37 -28.54
CA LYS A 203 -14.90 -11.23 -29.52
C LYS A 203 -16.30 -11.37 -28.94
N HIS A 204 -16.44 -11.51 -27.62
CA HIS A 204 -17.72 -11.35 -26.92
C HIS A 204 -17.49 -10.37 -25.79
N VAL A 205 -17.79 -9.10 -26.08
CA VAL A 205 -17.71 -8.01 -25.12
C VAL A 205 -19.07 -7.96 -24.42
N ILE A 206 -19.18 -8.63 -23.28
CA ILE A 206 -20.20 -8.29 -22.28
C ILE A 206 -19.64 -7.06 -21.54
N ALA A 207 -20.49 -6.13 -21.09
CA ALA A 207 -20.07 -4.79 -20.66
C ALA A 207 -18.99 -4.76 -19.55
N SER A 208 -18.85 -5.85 -18.79
CA SER A 208 -17.83 -6.13 -17.76
C SER A 208 -16.41 -6.36 -18.32
N SER A 209 -16.28 -6.89 -19.53
CA SER A 209 -15.01 -7.42 -20.09
C SER A 209 -14.29 -6.49 -21.08
N VAL A 210 -14.81 -5.27 -21.30
CA VAL A 210 -14.18 -4.21 -22.13
C VAL A 210 -12.77 -3.87 -21.65
N ARG A 211 -12.51 -3.98 -20.33
CA ARG A 211 -11.20 -3.65 -19.73
C ARG A 211 -10.09 -4.62 -20.12
N TYR A 212 -10.42 -5.87 -20.49
CA TYR A 212 -9.45 -6.92 -20.80
C TYR A 212 -9.27 -7.15 -22.32
N VAL A 213 -9.76 -6.23 -23.16
CA VAL A 213 -9.69 -6.29 -24.64
C VAL A 213 -8.26 -6.32 -25.19
N SER A 214 -7.27 -6.01 -24.35
CA SER A 214 -5.86 -6.24 -24.62
C SER A 214 -5.19 -6.70 -23.33
N LEU A 215 -4.76 -7.95 -23.26
CA LEU A 215 -3.95 -8.42 -22.13
C LEU A 215 -2.54 -7.85 -22.28
N SER A 216 -2.22 -6.86 -21.46
CA SER A 216 -0.90 -6.26 -21.33
C SER A 216 -0.34 -6.53 -19.94
N PRO A 217 0.99 -6.58 -19.76
CA PRO A 217 1.57 -6.64 -18.42
C PRO A 217 1.10 -5.44 -17.59
N ASN A 218 0.93 -5.64 -16.29
CA ASN A 218 0.55 -4.58 -15.37
C ASN A 218 1.63 -3.48 -15.37
N PRO A 219 1.29 -2.20 -15.52
CA PRO A 219 2.27 -1.11 -15.53
C PRO A 219 3.18 -1.06 -14.28
N LEU A 220 2.68 -1.55 -13.14
CA LEU A 220 3.44 -1.62 -11.89
C LEU A 220 4.55 -2.67 -11.93
N ARG A 221 4.45 -3.68 -12.81
CA ARG A 221 5.50 -4.67 -13.04
C ARG A 221 6.77 -4.01 -13.58
N GLU A 222 6.63 -3.11 -14.56
CA GLU A 222 7.77 -2.39 -15.13
C GLU A 222 8.34 -1.38 -14.12
N LYS A 223 7.47 -0.64 -13.42
CA LYS A 223 7.87 0.37 -12.44
C LYS A 223 8.61 -0.22 -11.23
N SER A 224 8.21 -1.42 -10.79
CA SER A 224 8.77 -2.08 -9.61
C SER A 224 10.12 -2.76 -9.85
N LYS A 225 10.51 -3.01 -11.11
CA LYS A 225 11.80 -3.64 -11.47
C LYS A 225 12.08 -4.95 -10.72
N GLY A 226 11.05 -5.77 -10.53
CA GLY A 226 11.18 -7.04 -9.82
C GLY A 226 11.02 -6.94 -8.30
N GLN A 227 10.56 -5.81 -7.77
CA GLN A 227 10.23 -5.64 -6.35
C GLN A 227 8.73 -5.83 -6.10
N MET A 228 8.40 -6.29 -4.90
CA MET A 228 7.03 -6.42 -4.45
C MET A 228 6.36 -5.04 -4.34
N VAL A 229 5.08 -4.96 -4.72
CA VAL A 229 4.29 -3.72 -4.68
C VAL A 229 3.17 -3.88 -3.66
N TYR A 230 3.13 -2.98 -2.68
CA TYR A 230 2.13 -2.96 -1.62
C TYR A 230 1.21 -1.75 -1.77
N THR A 231 -0.04 -1.93 -1.38
CA THR A 231 -0.97 -0.83 -1.09
C THR A 231 -0.99 -0.62 0.41
N VAL A 232 -0.74 0.60 0.86
CA VAL A 232 -0.73 0.96 2.28
C VAL A 232 -1.87 1.95 2.54
N PRO A 233 -3.03 1.47 2.99
CA PRO A 233 -4.11 2.34 3.42
C PRO A 233 -3.65 3.19 4.59
N SER A 234 -3.99 4.48 4.55
CA SER A 234 -3.56 5.45 5.54
C SER A 234 -4.78 6.05 6.22
N ILE A 235 -4.79 6.03 7.56
CA ILE A 235 -5.81 6.72 8.34
C ILE A 235 -5.36 8.17 8.45
N ILE A 236 -6.11 9.08 7.84
CA ILE A 236 -5.84 10.51 7.91
C ILE A 236 -6.82 11.14 8.87
N MET A 237 -6.29 11.83 9.88
CA MET A 237 -7.08 12.49 10.92
C MET A 237 -6.84 14.00 10.88
N ASP A 238 -7.95 14.74 10.89
CA ASP A 238 -7.97 16.17 11.19
C ASP A 238 -8.35 16.34 12.67
N ASP A 239 -7.56 17.13 13.39
CA ASP A 239 -7.73 17.51 14.81
C ASP A 239 -9.07 18.25 15.09
N VAL A 240 -9.83 18.59 14.04
CA VAL A 240 -11.15 19.23 14.16
C VAL A 240 -12.30 18.22 14.30
N SER A 241 -12.10 16.93 14.01
CA SER A 241 -13.21 15.97 13.78
C SER A 241 -14.01 15.49 15.01
N GLY A 242 -13.66 15.94 16.22
CA GLY A 242 -14.42 15.62 17.46
C GLY A 242 -14.90 16.83 18.27
N ASN A 243 -14.59 18.06 17.83
CA ASN A 243 -14.88 19.25 18.62
C ASN A 243 -16.27 19.81 18.33
N ILE A 244 -17.12 19.92 19.36
CA ILE A 244 -18.46 20.52 19.28
C ILE A 244 -18.36 22.02 18.93
N LEU A 245 -17.25 22.68 19.27
CA LEU A 245 -17.01 24.10 18.97
C LEU A 245 -15.63 24.29 18.32
N ARG A 246 -15.61 24.95 17.16
CA ARG A 246 -14.39 25.35 16.45
C ARG A 246 -13.66 26.54 17.09
N GLN A 247 -14.23 27.14 18.14
CA GLN A 247 -13.80 28.43 18.70
C GLN A 247 -12.36 28.42 19.28
N TRP A 248 -11.82 27.24 19.60
CA TRP A 248 -10.49 27.09 20.21
C TRP A 248 -9.42 26.52 19.28
N ASN A 249 -9.77 26.09 18.07
CA ASN A 249 -8.81 25.52 17.13
C ASN A 249 -8.16 26.65 16.31
N LYS A 250 -6.97 27.08 16.74
CA LYS A 250 -6.21 28.14 16.07
C LYS A 250 -5.49 27.67 14.80
N ARG A 251 -5.42 26.36 14.58
CA ARG A 251 -4.70 25.71 13.49
C ARG A 251 -5.46 24.48 13.01
N HIS A 252 -5.26 24.12 11.75
CA HIS A 252 -5.59 22.83 11.19
C HIS A 252 -4.34 21.95 11.26
N ASP A 253 -4.46 20.81 11.93
CA ASP A 253 -3.39 19.84 12.10
C ASP A 253 -3.81 18.52 11.45
N ILE A 254 -2.91 17.95 10.65
CA ILE A 254 -3.12 16.67 9.97
C ILE A 254 -2.15 15.66 10.53
N TYR A 255 -2.72 14.54 10.97
CA TYR A 255 -2.02 13.35 11.40
C TYR A 255 -2.33 12.17 10.48
N MET A 256 -1.41 11.23 10.44
CA MET A 256 -1.55 10.02 9.64
C MET A 256 -1.07 8.80 10.44
N SER A 257 -1.78 7.69 10.31
CA SER A 257 -1.34 6.39 10.82
C SER A 257 -1.45 5.33 9.72
N ASN A 258 -0.58 4.32 9.76
CA ASN A 258 -0.61 3.21 8.81
C ASN A 258 -1.71 2.21 9.19
N ALA A 259 -2.73 2.07 8.34
CA ALA A 259 -3.92 1.24 8.62
C ALA A 259 -3.65 -0.28 8.63
N ASN A 260 -2.48 -0.72 8.15
CA ASN A 260 -2.08 -2.12 8.21
C ASN A 260 -1.68 -2.55 9.63
N LEU A 261 -1.47 -1.60 10.55
CA LEU A 261 -1.14 -1.89 11.94
C LEU A 261 -2.39 -2.30 12.73
N PRO A 262 -2.22 -3.17 13.74
CA PRO A 262 -3.32 -3.55 14.62
C PRO A 262 -3.72 -2.37 15.52
N GLN A 263 -4.99 -2.36 15.93
CA GLN A 263 -5.61 -1.29 16.71
C GLN A 263 -4.81 -0.98 17.99
N GLU A 264 -4.31 -2.00 18.68
CA GLU A 264 -3.54 -1.86 19.93
C GLU A 264 -2.22 -1.10 19.72
N MET A 265 -1.70 -1.08 18.49
CA MET A 265 -0.57 -0.26 18.11
C MET A 265 -1.03 1.13 17.69
N LEU A 266 -2.07 1.24 16.86
CA LEU A 266 -2.61 2.52 16.40
C LEU A 266 -3.02 3.47 17.54
N GLU A 267 -3.46 2.94 18.68
CA GLU A 267 -3.81 3.74 19.86
C GLU A 267 -2.60 4.36 20.58
N LYS A 268 -1.38 3.94 20.27
CA LYS A 268 -0.16 4.47 20.90
C LYS A 268 0.39 5.65 20.09
N GLU A 269 0.80 6.70 20.80
CA GLU A 269 1.33 7.95 20.21
C GLU A 269 2.47 7.71 19.21
N PHE A 270 3.30 6.69 19.42
CA PHE A 270 4.39 6.32 18.50
C PHE A 270 3.92 6.09 17.05
N PHE A 271 2.69 5.64 16.86
CA PHE A 271 2.12 5.30 15.55
C PHE A 271 1.32 6.43 14.91
N VAL A 272 1.15 7.53 15.63
CA VAL A 272 0.49 8.74 15.12
C VAL A 272 1.56 9.67 14.56
N GLN A 273 1.62 9.77 13.22
CA GLN A 273 2.62 10.57 12.53
C GLN A 273 2.07 11.96 12.22
N PHE A 274 2.77 13.00 12.67
CA PHE A 274 2.45 14.37 12.30
C PHE A 274 2.80 14.64 10.83
N VAL A 275 1.81 15.06 10.03
CA VAL A 275 1.98 15.37 8.61
C VAL A 275 2.15 16.86 8.38
N SER A 276 1.20 17.69 8.82
CA SER A 276 1.21 19.12 8.51
C SER A 276 0.39 19.93 9.50
N SER A 277 0.68 21.22 9.60
CA SER A 277 -0.08 22.18 10.41
C SER A 277 -0.13 23.54 9.74
N SER A 278 -1.28 24.20 9.76
CA SER A 278 -1.38 25.60 9.36
C SER A 278 -2.49 26.37 10.07
N PRO A 279 -2.24 27.64 10.46
CA PRO A 279 -3.28 28.54 10.97
C PRO A 279 -4.18 29.13 9.87
N HIS A 280 -3.78 29.04 8.60
CA HIS A 280 -4.43 29.77 7.51
C HIS A 280 -4.84 28.89 6.33
N ALA A 281 -4.11 27.79 6.10
CA ALA A 281 -4.45 26.86 5.03
C ALA A 281 -5.56 25.92 5.51
N PRO A 282 -6.68 25.80 4.78
CA PRO A 282 -7.74 24.85 5.10
C PRO A 282 -7.25 23.40 4.91
N PRO A 283 -7.94 22.40 5.48
CA PRO A 283 -7.53 21.00 5.40
C PRO A 283 -7.27 20.47 3.98
N MET A 284 -8.06 20.91 2.98
CA MET A 284 -7.85 20.52 1.58
C MET A 284 -6.56 21.06 0.96
N GLU A 285 -6.00 22.16 1.50
CA GLU A 285 -4.69 22.67 1.06
C GLU A 285 -3.52 21.94 1.74
N LEU A 286 -3.78 21.21 2.83
CA LEU A 286 -2.76 20.55 3.64
C LEU A 286 -2.54 19.08 3.27
N MET A 287 -3.36 18.52 2.37
CA MET A 287 -3.26 17.15 1.86
C MET A 287 -2.65 17.10 0.46
#